data_AF-A0A1Q7DX40-F1
#
_entry.id   AF-A0A1Q7DX40-F1
#
_cell.length_a   1.000
_cell.length_b   1.000
_cell.length_c   1.000
_cell.angle_alpha   90.00
_cell.angle_beta   90.00
_cell.angle_gamma   90.00
#
_symmetry.space_group_name_H-M   'P 1'
#
loop_
_entity.id
_entity.type
_entity.pdbx_description
1 polymer ?
#
loop_
_entity_poly.entity_id
_entity_poly.type
_entity_poly.pdbx_seq_one_letter_code
_entity_poly.pdbx_strand_id
1 'polypeptide(L)'
;MRRSGLVVAVLTLAGCGALRDAFSAHPEVAGTAAGQTLTVGRLAELAGRAKKVPLRPEAVTGLTTVYLDYAVFAVELARGRNMDDSALVLEANWPNVAQLRWEHYHDQLVAARAKLTADQTDSAYHAGDVRLFQHILVSVPPSAAPKVEQDKKQQAEGLLRQVQAQRGANFSQLAKRYSEDPGSKSRGGYLGAVGRGRFVPAFDTVAWRLAPGAMSGLVRSPFGFHIIRRPALEEVRDSFRTELETAMAVHFDSAYIDSLAAQRDLKVQGGAAALVRQAIQEVAPSTEDRRKLATYHGGVFRVRDLARWLFALDQRDVSSIGMASDAQLTEFVRRLAQRELLLREVDSAGVQLTPEDWRGLQTEHDSVLTILQTVLALSPRVLKDSAATEPARIELATRHVNDYLDRVFEQGAAQFFPVPPFLAMALRPGQGWSVNEAGLAQALERAQAIRAQRDSASRGSGTGLKPAPGPAPAPPADSAKPRAPR
;
A
#
# COMPACT_ATOMS: atom_id res chain seq x y z
N MET A 1 -0.98 40.64 68.84
CA MET A 1 -1.71 39.37 68.66
C MET A 1 -2.07 39.20 67.19
N ARG A 2 -1.64 38.09 66.54
CA ARG A 2 -2.19 37.43 65.32
C ARG A 2 -2.29 38.29 64.03
N ARG A 3 -1.79 37.91 62.84
CA ARG A 3 -1.46 36.64 62.19
C ARG A 3 -0.53 36.92 60.99
N SER A 4 0.50 36.11 60.79
CA SER A 4 1.23 35.98 59.52
C SER A 4 0.84 34.66 58.88
N GLY A 5 0.35 34.69 57.65
CA GLY A 5 0.10 33.50 56.83
C GLY A 5 1.18 33.38 55.76
N LEU A 6 1.97 32.30 55.83
CA LEU A 6 2.95 31.92 54.81
C LEU A 6 2.34 30.74 54.04
N VAL A 7 2.05 30.92 52.75
CA VAL A 7 1.66 29.83 51.85
C VAL A 7 2.92 29.42 51.07
N VAL A 8 3.42 28.22 51.36
CA VAL A 8 4.44 27.55 50.56
C VAL A 8 3.73 26.66 49.54
N ALA A 9 3.82 27.03 48.27
CA ALA A 9 3.43 26.15 47.17
C ALA A 9 4.62 25.24 46.82
N VAL A 10 4.53 23.97 47.20
CA VAL A 10 5.45 22.92 46.75
C VAL A 10 4.98 22.45 45.37
N LEU A 11 5.70 22.85 44.32
CA LEU A 11 5.55 22.28 42.97
C LEU A 11 6.35 20.97 42.91
N THR A 12 5.64 19.86 42.77
CA THR A 12 6.21 18.53 42.55
C THR A 12 6.74 18.42 41.11
N LEU A 13 8.06 18.28 40.99
CA LEU A 13 8.78 18.04 39.74
C LEU A 13 8.51 16.62 39.22
N ALA A 14 7.59 16.51 38.26
CA ALA A 14 7.55 15.40 37.32
C ALA A 14 8.08 15.90 35.97
N GLY A 15 9.31 15.53 35.60
CA GLY A 15 9.85 15.87 34.28
C GLY A 15 11.36 16.16 34.19
N CYS A 16 12.22 15.40 34.87
CA CYS A 16 13.67 15.61 34.80
C CYS A 16 14.36 15.05 33.53
N GLY A 17 13.60 14.47 32.59
CA GLY A 17 14.10 14.16 31.24
C GLY A 17 13.98 15.35 30.30
N ALA A 18 12.75 15.87 30.12
CA ALA A 18 12.45 16.97 29.21
C ALA A 18 13.14 18.31 29.56
N LEU A 19 13.37 18.57 30.85
CA LEU A 19 14.10 19.77 31.29
C LEU A 19 15.62 19.66 31.12
N ARG A 20 16.19 18.45 31.02
CA ARG A 20 17.64 18.28 30.81
C ARG A 20 18.02 18.55 29.35
N ASP A 21 17.14 18.20 28.41
CA ASP A 21 17.33 18.47 26.98
C ASP A 21 17.04 19.94 26.61
N ALA A 22 16.20 20.63 27.39
CA ALA A 22 15.91 22.05 27.20
C ALA A 22 17.12 23.00 27.48
N PHE A 23 18.17 22.52 28.16
CA PHE A 23 19.35 23.31 28.53
C PHE A 23 20.68 22.84 27.90
N SER A 24 20.67 21.84 27.01
CA SER A 24 21.85 21.53 26.18
C SER A 24 21.82 22.35 24.89
N ALA A 25 22.80 23.23 24.73
CA ALA A 25 22.95 24.15 23.61
C ALA A 25 23.24 23.45 22.26
N HIS A 26 22.24 22.81 21.65
CA HIS A 26 22.28 22.40 20.24
C HIS A 26 21.08 22.94 19.43
N PRO A 27 20.85 24.28 19.39
CA PRO A 27 19.78 24.91 18.60
C PRO A 27 20.02 24.88 17.07
N GLU A 28 20.81 23.92 16.59
CA GLU A 28 21.27 23.82 15.20
C GLU A 28 21.14 22.38 14.64
N VAL A 29 20.63 21.40 15.41
CA VAL A 29 20.51 20.01 14.97
C VAL A 29 19.05 19.64 14.71
N ALA A 30 18.74 19.20 13.49
CA ALA A 30 17.43 18.68 13.12
C ALA A 30 17.34 17.15 13.28
N GLY A 31 18.46 16.44 13.10
CA GLY A 31 18.54 15.00 13.35
C GLY A 31 19.96 14.47 13.24
N THR A 32 20.19 13.27 13.75
CA THR A 32 21.47 12.58 13.66
C THR A 32 21.29 11.14 13.24
N ALA A 33 22.18 10.62 12.40
CA ALA A 33 22.22 9.21 12.06
C ALA A 33 23.63 8.77 11.61
N ALA A 34 24.08 7.59 12.03
CA ALA A 34 25.38 7.03 11.64
C ALA A 34 26.57 7.97 11.92
N GLY A 35 26.50 8.76 13.00
CA GLY A 35 27.48 9.78 13.36
C GLY A 35 27.45 11.04 12.48
N GLN A 36 26.50 11.16 11.55
CA GLN A 36 26.25 12.36 10.76
C GLN A 36 25.17 13.23 11.39
N THR A 37 25.28 14.54 11.19
CA THR A 37 24.34 15.53 11.72
C THR A 37 23.66 16.27 10.57
N LEU A 38 22.33 16.21 10.53
CA LEU A 38 21.53 17.12 9.71
C LEU A 38 21.29 18.40 10.50
N THR A 39 21.82 19.52 10.00
CA THR A 39 21.62 20.82 10.66
C THR A 39 20.27 21.43 10.32
N VAL A 40 19.77 22.28 11.21
CA VAL A 40 18.56 23.10 11.00
C VAL A 40 18.69 23.94 9.73
N GLY A 41 19.87 24.54 9.49
CA GLY A 41 20.14 25.33 8.29
C GLY A 41 20.02 24.50 7.01
N ARG A 42 20.67 23.33 6.97
CA ARG A 42 20.64 22.47 5.78
C ARG A 42 19.23 21.95 5.48
N LEU A 43 18.50 21.53 6.52
CA LEU A 43 17.11 21.12 6.36
C LEU A 43 16.22 22.26 5.86
N ALA A 44 16.42 23.48 6.38
CA ALA A 44 15.67 24.65 5.96
C ALA A 44 15.93 25.01 4.49
N GLU A 45 17.17 24.88 4.02
CA GLU A 45 17.54 25.09 2.61
C GLU A 45 16.85 24.07 1.71
N LEU A 46 17.01 22.77 2.00
CA LEU A 46 16.39 21.68 1.26
C LEU A 46 14.87 21.88 1.17
N ALA A 47 14.20 22.09 2.30
CA ALA A 47 12.76 22.28 2.35
C ALA A 47 12.32 23.59 1.67
N GLY A 48 12.98 24.71 1.98
CA GLY A 48 12.58 26.04 1.50
C GLY A 48 12.69 26.17 -0.02
N ARG A 49 13.75 25.60 -0.61
CA ARG A 49 14.01 25.64 -2.05
C ARG A 49 13.18 24.62 -2.84
N ALA A 50 12.80 23.51 -2.22
CA ALA A 50 12.04 22.46 -2.88
C ALA A 50 10.60 22.86 -3.23
N LYS A 51 10.36 23.20 -4.50
CA LYS A 51 9.03 23.65 -4.98
C LYS A 51 7.90 22.65 -4.70
N LYS A 52 8.20 21.35 -4.78
CA LYS A 52 7.21 20.26 -4.63
C LYS A 52 7.01 19.79 -3.20
N VAL A 53 7.83 20.24 -2.24
CA VAL A 53 7.72 19.83 -0.84
C VAL A 53 6.82 20.83 -0.10
N PRO A 54 5.69 20.38 0.49
CA PRO A 54 4.86 21.24 1.32
C PRO A 54 5.62 21.70 2.58
N LEU A 55 5.45 22.97 2.99
CA LEU A 55 6.04 23.48 4.23
C LEU A 55 5.07 23.30 5.40
N ARG A 56 4.95 22.04 5.84
CA ARG A 56 4.17 21.62 7.02
C ARG A 56 4.99 20.63 7.87
N PRO A 57 4.69 20.50 9.17
CA PRO A 57 5.50 19.68 10.08
C PRO A 57 5.75 18.26 9.59
N GLU A 58 4.74 17.59 9.04
CA GLU A 58 4.83 16.19 8.61
C GLU A 58 5.76 16.04 7.41
N ALA A 59 5.75 17.02 6.48
CA ALA A 59 6.60 17.00 5.30
C ALA A 59 8.07 17.27 5.63
N VAL A 60 8.34 18.18 6.58
CA VAL A 60 9.71 18.46 7.06
C VAL A 60 10.27 17.28 7.85
N THR A 61 9.44 16.61 8.65
CA THR A 61 9.78 15.37 9.34
C THR A 61 10.09 14.24 8.36
N GLY A 62 9.27 14.10 7.31
CA GLY A 62 9.50 13.13 6.24
C GLY A 62 10.82 13.39 5.50
N LEU A 63 11.10 14.65 5.15
CA LEU A 63 12.35 15.04 4.50
C LEU A 63 13.58 14.77 5.38
N THR A 64 13.45 14.98 6.69
CA THR A 64 14.49 14.64 7.67
C THR A 64 14.77 13.14 7.67
N THR A 65 13.72 12.32 7.75
CA THR A 65 13.85 10.85 7.71
C THR A 65 14.54 10.40 6.41
N VAL A 66 14.12 10.95 5.27
CA VAL A 66 14.74 10.66 3.96
C VAL A 66 16.24 10.98 3.97
N TYR A 67 16.63 12.15 4.48
CA TYR A 67 18.04 12.53 4.59
C TYR A 67 18.83 11.55 5.46
N LEU A 68 18.32 11.25 6.65
CA LEU A 68 18.99 10.37 7.61
C LEU A 68 19.12 8.94 7.07
N ASP A 69 18.14 8.45 6.29
CA ASP A 69 18.21 7.12 5.68
C ASP A 69 19.28 7.03 4.59
N TYR A 70 19.44 8.07 3.76
CA TYR A 70 20.58 8.14 2.85
C TYR A 70 21.91 8.24 3.59
N ALA A 71 21.98 9.00 4.69
CA ALA A 71 23.19 9.12 5.49
C ALA A 71 23.61 7.74 6.05
N VAL A 72 22.67 6.99 6.62
CA VAL A 72 22.93 5.61 7.09
C VAL A 72 23.42 4.72 5.95
N PHE A 73 22.72 4.70 4.82
CA PHE A 73 23.10 3.89 3.66
C PHE A 73 24.52 4.21 3.16
N ALA A 74 24.81 5.51 2.97
CA ALA A 74 26.07 5.96 2.40
C ALA A 74 27.25 5.75 3.38
N VAL A 75 27.02 5.94 4.69
CA VAL A 75 28.03 5.67 5.72
C VAL A 75 28.35 4.18 5.82
N GLU A 76 27.34 3.31 5.80
CA GLU A 76 27.57 1.86 5.84
C GLU A 76 28.33 1.37 4.59
N LEU A 77 28.06 1.97 3.42
CA LEU A 77 28.83 1.72 2.21
C LEU A 77 30.28 2.20 2.35
N ALA A 78 30.50 3.39 2.93
CA ALA A 78 31.81 3.98 3.19
C ALA A 78 32.66 3.17 4.19
N ARG A 79 32.01 2.53 5.17
CA ARG A 79 32.63 1.57 6.10
C ARG A 79 32.96 0.23 5.45
N GLY A 80 32.43 -0.04 4.27
CA GLY A 80 32.66 -1.28 3.54
C GLY A 80 31.82 -2.44 4.06
N ARG A 81 30.63 -2.16 4.64
CA ARG A 81 29.66 -3.21 4.97
C ARG A 81 29.36 -4.03 3.72
N ASN A 82 29.32 -5.36 3.87
CA ASN A 82 28.82 -6.23 2.82
C ASN A 82 27.31 -5.98 2.68
N MET A 83 26.89 -5.33 1.60
CA MET A 83 25.48 -5.04 1.37
C MET A 83 24.71 -6.25 0.84
N ASP A 84 25.41 -7.35 0.53
CA ASP A 84 24.84 -8.55 -0.10
C ASP A 84 24.80 -9.73 0.87
N ASP A 85 25.03 -9.49 2.17
CA ASP A 85 24.96 -10.55 3.18
C ASP A 85 23.52 -11.06 3.34
N SER A 86 23.36 -12.36 3.56
CA SER A 86 22.04 -12.98 3.56
C SER A 86 21.10 -12.43 4.64
N ALA A 87 21.62 -11.99 5.79
CA ALA A 87 20.79 -11.44 6.85
C ALA A 87 20.21 -10.08 6.43
N LEU A 88 21.03 -9.21 5.81
CA LEU A 88 20.56 -7.94 5.27
C LEU A 88 19.55 -8.15 4.14
N VAL A 89 19.80 -9.07 3.20
CA VAL A 89 18.85 -9.37 2.12
C VAL A 89 17.50 -9.81 2.69
N LEU A 90 17.49 -10.69 3.70
CA LEU A 90 16.25 -11.15 4.33
C LEU A 90 15.49 -10.03 5.04
N GLU A 91 16.18 -9.17 5.80
CA GLU A 91 15.53 -8.06 6.52
C GLU A 91 15.05 -6.95 5.59
N ALA A 92 15.86 -6.58 4.59
CA ALA A 92 15.52 -5.56 3.60
C ALA A 92 14.34 -5.98 2.71
N ASN A 93 14.12 -7.29 2.54
CA ASN A 93 13.02 -7.84 1.75
C ASN A 93 11.98 -8.55 2.62
N TRP A 94 11.90 -8.21 3.91
CA TRP A 94 11.04 -8.92 4.86
C TRP A 94 9.59 -9.13 4.40
N PRO A 95 8.88 -8.17 3.78
CA PRO A 95 7.51 -8.40 3.31
C PRO A 95 7.42 -9.57 2.34
N ASN A 96 8.35 -9.64 1.38
CA ASN A 96 8.41 -10.71 0.38
C ASN A 96 8.82 -12.04 1.04
N VAL A 97 9.79 -12.01 1.95
CA VAL A 97 10.20 -13.20 2.72
C VAL A 97 9.03 -13.77 3.53
N ALA A 98 8.31 -12.90 4.25
CA ALA A 98 7.15 -13.29 5.04
C ALA A 98 6.04 -13.89 4.17
N GLN A 99 5.78 -13.29 3.02
CA GLN A 99 4.81 -13.80 2.04
C GLN A 99 5.22 -15.16 1.49
N LEU A 100 6.44 -15.31 0.98
CA LEU A 100 6.92 -16.57 0.41
C LEU A 100 6.90 -17.71 1.43
N ARG A 101 7.36 -17.45 2.66
CA ARG A 101 7.33 -18.45 3.73
C ARG A 101 5.91 -18.85 4.11
N TRP A 102 4.97 -17.89 4.10
CA TRP A 102 3.56 -18.19 4.27
C TRP A 102 3.01 -19.04 3.11
N GLU A 103 3.32 -18.70 1.87
CA GLU A 103 2.90 -19.46 0.68
C GLU A 103 3.39 -20.91 0.75
N HIS A 104 4.68 -21.13 1.06
CA HIS A 104 5.23 -22.48 1.23
C HIS A 104 4.57 -23.26 2.37
N TYR A 105 4.28 -22.59 3.49
CA TYR A 105 3.58 -23.24 4.61
C TYR A 105 2.13 -23.60 4.22
N HIS A 106 1.44 -22.69 3.55
CA HIS A 106 0.09 -22.92 3.05
C HIS A 106 0.07 -24.10 2.06
N ASP A 107 1.03 -24.17 1.13
CA ASP A 107 1.16 -25.28 0.20
C ASP A 107 1.38 -26.62 0.92
N GLN A 108 2.16 -26.63 2.00
CA GLN A 108 2.32 -27.81 2.85
C GLN A 108 0.99 -28.21 3.52
N LEU A 109 0.24 -27.24 4.07
CA LEU A 109 -1.07 -27.49 4.67
C LEU A 109 -2.07 -28.02 3.64
N VAL A 110 -2.07 -27.48 2.42
CA VAL A 110 -2.94 -27.92 1.33
C VAL A 110 -2.53 -29.29 0.82
N ALA A 111 -1.24 -29.54 0.61
CA ALA A 111 -0.72 -30.83 0.15
C ALA A 111 -0.95 -31.96 1.16
N ALA A 112 -0.96 -31.65 2.47
CA ALA A 112 -1.29 -32.61 3.51
C ALA A 112 -2.77 -33.03 3.51
N ARG A 113 -3.64 -32.33 2.77
CA ARG A 113 -5.07 -32.69 2.67
C ARG A 113 -5.27 -33.80 1.66
N ALA A 114 -6.18 -34.71 2.01
CA ALA A 114 -6.69 -35.67 1.06
C ALA A 114 -7.43 -34.94 -0.07
N LYS A 115 -7.04 -35.24 -1.32
CA LYS A 115 -7.77 -34.80 -2.51
C LYS A 115 -9.17 -35.42 -2.54
N LEU A 116 -10.11 -34.74 -3.19
CA LEU A 116 -11.46 -35.28 -3.33
C LEU A 116 -11.44 -36.52 -4.24
N THR A 117 -12.04 -37.60 -3.76
CA THR A 117 -12.32 -38.77 -4.59
C THR A 117 -13.37 -38.45 -5.65
N ALA A 118 -13.48 -39.30 -6.68
CA ALA A 118 -14.54 -39.17 -7.68
C ALA A 118 -15.93 -39.20 -7.02
N ASP A 119 -16.18 -40.12 -6.10
CA ASP A 119 -17.46 -40.25 -5.40
C ASP A 119 -17.81 -39.00 -4.57
N GLN A 120 -16.82 -38.43 -3.88
CA GLN A 120 -17.02 -37.17 -3.13
C GLN A 120 -17.29 -36.00 -4.07
N THR A 121 -16.59 -35.94 -5.21
CA THR A 121 -16.81 -34.91 -6.24
C THR A 121 -18.23 -35.01 -6.80
N ASP A 122 -18.68 -36.22 -7.12
CA ASP A 122 -20.01 -36.47 -7.68
C ASP A 122 -21.09 -36.12 -6.67
N SER A 123 -20.92 -36.57 -5.42
CA SER A 123 -21.82 -36.24 -4.32
C SER A 123 -21.94 -34.72 -4.14
N ALA A 124 -20.83 -33.98 -4.17
CA ALA A 124 -20.84 -32.52 -4.04
C ALA A 124 -21.53 -31.83 -5.24
N TYR A 125 -21.32 -32.33 -6.46
CA TYR A 125 -21.97 -31.80 -7.66
C TYR A 125 -23.49 -31.97 -7.59
N HIS A 126 -23.95 -33.12 -7.09
CA HIS A 126 -25.37 -33.44 -6.96
C HIS A 126 -26.04 -32.74 -5.78
N ALA A 127 -25.34 -32.54 -4.66
CA ALA A 127 -25.81 -31.70 -3.55
C ALA A 127 -26.13 -30.28 -4.03
N GLY A 128 -25.29 -29.75 -4.91
CA GLY A 128 -25.59 -28.54 -5.68
C GLY A 128 -25.48 -27.24 -4.90
N ASP A 129 -24.81 -27.24 -3.75
CA ASP A 129 -24.44 -26.04 -2.96
C ASP A 129 -23.49 -25.11 -3.74
N VAL A 130 -22.68 -25.71 -4.62
CA VAL A 130 -21.78 -25.03 -5.55
C VAL A 130 -22.05 -25.55 -6.95
N ARG A 131 -22.06 -24.68 -7.96
CA ARG A 131 -22.32 -25.04 -9.37
C ARG A 131 -21.37 -24.34 -10.32
N LEU A 132 -21.00 -25.00 -11.42
CA LEU A 132 -20.38 -24.33 -12.56
C LEU A 132 -21.44 -23.85 -13.55
N PHE A 133 -21.17 -22.67 -14.10
CA PHE A 133 -21.93 -22.12 -15.21
C PHE A 133 -21.01 -21.71 -16.35
N GLN A 134 -21.56 -21.77 -17.55
CA GLN A 134 -21.03 -21.10 -18.73
C GLN A 134 -22.03 -20.02 -19.16
N HIS A 135 -21.53 -18.92 -19.72
CA HIS A 135 -22.41 -17.95 -20.36
C HIS A 135 -21.87 -17.35 -21.66
N ILE A 136 -22.78 -16.78 -22.43
CA ILE A 136 -22.48 -15.88 -23.54
C ILE A 136 -23.16 -14.56 -23.23
N LEU A 137 -22.38 -13.49 -23.15
CA LEU A 137 -22.88 -12.13 -22.97
C LEU A 137 -22.91 -11.41 -24.31
N VAL A 138 -24.07 -10.84 -24.65
CA VAL A 138 -24.19 -9.77 -25.65
C VAL A 138 -24.43 -8.47 -24.87
N SER A 139 -23.40 -7.63 -24.84
CA SER A 139 -23.33 -6.45 -23.98
C SER A 139 -24.25 -5.34 -24.49
N VAL A 140 -24.97 -4.72 -23.57
CA VAL A 140 -25.79 -3.53 -23.83
C VAL A 140 -25.28 -2.41 -22.93
N PRO A 141 -24.75 -1.31 -23.50
CA PRO A 141 -24.36 -0.14 -22.71
C PRO A 141 -25.52 0.37 -21.84
N PRO A 142 -25.28 0.82 -20.59
CA PRO A 142 -26.34 1.30 -19.70
C PRO A 142 -27.20 2.42 -20.28
N SER A 143 -26.63 3.23 -21.18
CA SER A 143 -27.27 4.36 -21.86
C SER A 143 -27.58 4.08 -23.35
N ALA A 144 -27.65 2.81 -23.75
CA ALA A 144 -27.93 2.45 -25.12
C ALA A 144 -29.29 2.99 -25.59
N ALA A 145 -29.32 3.58 -26.80
CA ALA A 145 -30.56 3.97 -27.43
C ALA A 145 -31.45 2.73 -27.69
N PRO A 146 -32.79 2.87 -27.72
CA PRO A 146 -33.71 1.73 -27.90
C PRO A 146 -33.38 0.86 -29.12
N LYS A 147 -32.93 1.48 -30.21
CA LYS A 147 -32.51 0.78 -31.44
C LYS A 147 -31.28 -0.12 -31.20
N VAL A 148 -30.29 0.36 -30.44
CA VAL A 148 -29.09 -0.42 -30.10
C VAL A 148 -29.45 -1.61 -29.22
N GLU A 149 -30.32 -1.42 -28.24
CA GLU A 149 -30.80 -2.54 -27.41
C GLU A 149 -31.58 -3.57 -28.24
N GLN A 150 -32.43 -3.13 -29.18
CA GLN A 150 -33.15 -4.02 -30.08
C GLN A 150 -32.20 -4.82 -30.98
N ASP A 151 -31.18 -4.18 -31.55
CA ASP A 151 -30.20 -4.84 -32.42
C ASP A 151 -29.36 -5.86 -31.62
N LYS A 152 -28.96 -5.52 -30.39
CA LYS A 152 -28.28 -6.43 -29.46
C LYS A 152 -29.18 -7.61 -29.05
N LYS A 153 -30.47 -7.37 -28.84
CA LYS A 153 -31.44 -8.43 -28.57
C LYS A 153 -31.55 -9.40 -29.75
N GLN A 154 -31.67 -8.88 -30.98
CA GLN A 154 -31.72 -9.71 -32.20
C GLN A 154 -30.44 -10.53 -32.39
N GLN A 155 -29.27 -9.94 -32.14
CA GLN A 155 -27.99 -10.65 -32.13
C GLN A 155 -28.00 -11.80 -31.12
N ALA A 156 -28.45 -11.53 -29.89
CA ALA A 156 -28.46 -12.53 -28.83
C ALA A 156 -29.50 -13.64 -29.08
N GLU A 157 -30.65 -13.32 -29.66
CA GLU A 157 -31.64 -14.31 -30.12
C GLU A 157 -31.07 -15.19 -31.25
N GLY A 158 -30.29 -14.61 -32.16
CA GLY A 158 -29.57 -15.35 -33.19
C GLY A 158 -28.57 -16.34 -32.61
N LEU A 159 -27.77 -15.91 -31.64
CA LEU A 159 -26.84 -16.78 -30.91
C LEU A 159 -27.57 -17.88 -30.13
N LEU A 160 -28.69 -17.56 -29.47
CA LEU A 160 -29.49 -18.54 -28.75
C LEU A 160 -29.98 -19.64 -29.70
N ARG A 161 -30.52 -19.28 -30.87
CA ARG A 161 -30.94 -20.26 -31.89
C ARG A 161 -29.78 -21.14 -32.35
N GLN A 162 -28.60 -20.55 -32.55
CA GLN A 162 -27.40 -21.30 -32.96
C GLN A 162 -26.97 -22.32 -31.88
N VAL A 163 -26.95 -21.91 -30.61
CA VAL A 163 -26.57 -22.80 -29.50
C VAL A 163 -27.64 -23.89 -29.29
N GLN A 164 -28.93 -23.55 -29.40
CA GLN A 164 -30.04 -24.51 -29.30
C GLN A 164 -30.00 -25.55 -30.42
N ALA A 165 -29.72 -25.14 -31.66
CA ALA A 165 -29.60 -26.05 -32.81
C ALA A 165 -28.51 -27.11 -32.60
N GLN A 166 -27.46 -26.77 -31.84
CA GLN A 166 -26.37 -27.67 -31.49
C GLN A 166 -26.60 -28.40 -30.16
N ARG A 167 -27.77 -28.26 -29.52
CA ARG A 167 -28.08 -28.79 -28.18
C ARG A 167 -27.02 -28.41 -27.12
N GLY A 168 -26.42 -27.23 -27.26
CA GLY A 168 -25.33 -26.79 -26.38
C GLY A 168 -23.95 -27.37 -26.73
N ALA A 169 -23.83 -28.26 -27.71
CA ALA A 169 -22.53 -28.61 -28.28
C ALA A 169 -21.85 -27.34 -28.81
N ASN A 170 -20.53 -27.24 -28.64
CA ASN A 170 -19.72 -26.05 -28.99
C ASN A 170 -20.07 -24.76 -28.23
N PHE A 171 -20.83 -24.79 -27.14
CA PHE A 171 -21.11 -23.60 -26.31
C PHE A 171 -19.83 -22.81 -26.01
N SER A 172 -18.77 -23.51 -25.60
CA SER A 172 -17.45 -22.92 -25.31
C SER A 172 -16.82 -22.21 -26.52
N GLN A 173 -16.94 -22.78 -27.73
CA GLN A 173 -16.42 -22.16 -28.95
C GLN A 173 -17.23 -20.91 -29.33
N LEU A 174 -18.56 -20.99 -29.21
CA LEU A 174 -19.45 -19.85 -29.45
C LEU A 174 -19.22 -18.74 -28.43
N ALA A 175 -19.00 -19.08 -27.16
CA ALA A 175 -18.61 -18.11 -26.14
C ALA A 175 -17.26 -17.46 -26.45
N LYS A 176 -16.23 -18.24 -26.83
CA LYS A 176 -14.93 -17.69 -27.26
C LYS A 176 -15.05 -16.73 -28.44
N ARG A 177 -15.93 -17.05 -29.40
CA ARG A 177 -16.08 -16.26 -30.63
C ARG A 177 -16.95 -15.01 -30.42
N TYR A 178 -18.09 -15.16 -29.74
CA TYR A 178 -19.16 -14.17 -29.76
C TYR A 178 -19.46 -13.52 -28.41
N SER A 179 -19.01 -14.08 -27.29
CA SER A 179 -19.22 -13.43 -26.00
C SER A 179 -18.48 -12.09 -25.94
N GLU A 180 -19.12 -11.10 -25.35
CA GLU A 180 -18.60 -9.76 -25.09
C GLU A 180 -18.17 -9.60 -23.61
N ASP A 181 -18.20 -10.67 -22.82
CA ASP A 181 -17.68 -10.67 -21.44
C ASP A 181 -16.15 -10.90 -21.42
N PRO A 182 -15.35 -9.89 -21.04
CA PRO A 182 -13.89 -10.03 -20.99
C PRO A 182 -13.41 -11.08 -19.97
N GLY A 183 -14.18 -11.34 -18.90
CA GLY A 183 -13.76 -12.23 -17.81
C GLY A 183 -13.91 -13.73 -18.10
N SER A 184 -14.75 -14.10 -19.07
CA SER A 184 -15.03 -15.52 -19.38
C SER A 184 -14.88 -15.88 -20.85
N LYS A 185 -14.88 -14.91 -21.78
CA LYS A 185 -14.78 -15.16 -23.23
C LYS A 185 -13.64 -16.10 -23.58
N SER A 186 -12.41 -15.78 -23.17
CA SER A 186 -11.21 -16.60 -23.47
C SER A 186 -11.30 -18.02 -22.89
N ARG A 187 -12.05 -18.19 -21.80
CA ARG A 187 -12.33 -19.47 -21.13
C ARG A 187 -13.61 -20.13 -21.63
N GLY A 188 -14.16 -19.74 -22.78
CA GLY A 188 -15.36 -20.36 -23.31
C GLY A 188 -16.61 -20.15 -22.46
N GLY A 189 -16.69 -19.00 -21.81
CA GLY A 189 -17.85 -18.59 -21.02
C GLY A 189 -17.87 -19.14 -19.60
N TYR A 190 -16.87 -19.93 -19.17
CA TYR A 190 -16.83 -20.48 -17.80
C TYR A 190 -16.73 -19.38 -16.74
N LEU A 191 -17.60 -19.48 -15.73
CA LEU A 191 -17.69 -18.56 -14.59
C LEU A 191 -17.16 -19.16 -13.27
N GLY A 192 -16.59 -20.37 -13.34
CA GLY A 192 -16.11 -21.13 -12.19
C GLY A 192 -17.22 -21.69 -11.29
N ALA A 193 -16.82 -22.45 -10.28
CA ALA A 193 -17.67 -23.04 -9.27
C ALA A 193 -18.08 -21.97 -8.25
N VAL A 194 -19.37 -21.70 -8.19
CA VAL A 194 -19.92 -20.62 -7.36
C VAL A 194 -21.09 -21.09 -6.52
N GLY A 195 -21.20 -20.52 -5.31
CA GLY A 195 -22.40 -20.59 -4.48
C GLY A 195 -23.47 -19.58 -4.94
N ARG A 196 -24.67 -19.69 -4.37
CA ARG A 196 -25.81 -18.84 -4.73
C ARG A 196 -25.59 -17.38 -4.33
N GLY A 197 -26.15 -16.44 -5.09
CA GLY A 197 -26.06 -15.01 -4.79
C GLY A 197 -24.75 -14.36 -5.22
N ARG A 198 -23.92 -15.06 -5.99
CA ARG A 198 -22.66 -14.53 -6.55
C ARG A 198 -22.86 -13.74 -7.84
N PHE A 199 -24.02 -13.87 -8.48
CA PHE A 199 -24.38 -13.11 -9.68
C PHE A 199 -25.51 -12.11 -9.41
N VAL A 200 -25.72 -11.18 -10.36
CA VAL A 200 -26.87 -10.28 -10.31
C VAL A 200 -28.19 -11.07 -10.26
N PRO A 201 -29.23 -10.59 -9.56
CA PRO A 201 -30.41 -11.39 -9.25
C PRO A 201 -31.09 -12.04 -10.47
N ALA A 202 -31.15 -11.35 -11.61
CA ALA A 202 -31.74 -11.85 -12.85
C ALA A 202 -30.97 -13.05 -13.43
N PHE A 203 -29.64 -13.01 -13.39
CA PHE A 203 -28.78 -14.11 -13.82
C PHE A 203 -28.87 -15.26 -12.83
N ASP A 204 -28.65 -14.99 -11.54
CA ASP A 204 -28.60 -16.00 -10.48
C ASP A 204 -29.90 -16.81 -10.44
N THR A 205 -31.05 -16.15 -10.44
CA THR A 205 -32.36 -16.82 -10.40
C THR A 205 -32.55 -17.83 -11.52
N VAL A 206 -32.12 -17.51 -12.74
CA VAL A 206 -32.25 -18.41 -13.90
C VAL A 206 -31.19 -19.51 -13.86
N ALA A 207 -29.93 -19.15 -13.61
CA ALA A 207 -28.81 -20.10 -13.54
C ALA A 207 -29.09 -21.21 -12.51
N TRP A 208 -29.56 -20.86 -11.32
CA TRP A 208 -29.84 -21.81 -10.23
C TRP A 208 -31.07 -22.69 -10.46
N ARG A 209 -31.86 -22.45 -11.51
CA ARG A 209 -32.95 -23.35 -11.94
C ARG A 209 -32.52 -24.37 -12.99
N LEU A 210 -31.34 -24.21 -13.60
CA LEU A 210 -30.87 -25.12 -14.64
C LEU A 210 -30.50 -26.48 -14.06
N ALA A 211 -31.04 -27.53 -14.68
CA ALA A 211 -30.59 -28.91 -14.49
C ALA A 211 -29.18 -29.11 -15.12
N PRO A 212 -28.42 -30.14 -14.69
CA PRO A 212 -27.19 -30.54 -15.38
C PRO A 212 -27.41 -30.72 -16.89
N GLY A 213 -26.51 -30.16 -17.70
CA GLY A 213 -26.60 -30.14 -19.17
C GLY A 213 -27.57 -29.11 -19.75
N ALA A 214 -28.43 -28.48 -18.94
CA ALA A 214 -29.46 -27.56 -19.41
C ALA A 214 -28.92 -26.15 -19.71
N MET A 215 -29.69 -25.41 -20.52
CA MET A 215 -29.41 -24.04 -20.91
C MET A 215 -30.67 -23.18 -20.75
N SER A 216 -30.48 -21.90 -20.42
CA SER A 216 -31.54 -20.91 -20.32
C SER A 216 -32.05 -20.45 -21.69
N GLY A 217 -33.19 -19.77 -21.68
CA GLY A 217 -33.50 -18.79 -22.72
C GLY A 217 -32.65 -17.52 -22.59
N LEU A 218 -33.11 -16.45 -23.23
CA LEU A 218 -32.43 -15.16 -23.16
C LEU A 218 -32.71 -14.46 -21.82
N VAL A 219 -31.67 -14.11 -21.08
CA VAL A 219 -31.78 -13.45 -19.77
C VAL A 219 -31.29 -12.00 -19.87
N ARG A 220 -32.16 -11.03 -19.60
CA ARG A 220 -31.78 -9.60 -19.55
C ARG A 220 -31.26 -9.25 -18.15
N SER A 221 -30.13 -8.58 -18.09
CA SER A 221 -29.53 -8.01 -16.87
C SER A 221 -28.95 -6.62 -17.19
N PRO A 222 -28.54 -5.79 -16.22
CA PRO A 222 -27.92 -4.48 -16.49
C PRO A 222 -26.75 -4.49 -17.48
N PHE A 223 -26.04 -5.62 -17.60
CA PHE A 223 -24.90 -5.77 -18.51
C PHE A 223 -25.29 -6.10 -19.96
N GLY A 224 -26.55 -6.47 -20.21
CA GLY A 224 -27.04 -6.91 -21.52
C GLY A 224 -27.77 -8.25 -21.45
N PHE A 225 -27.68 -9.01 -22.54
CA PHE A 225 -28.38 -10.28 -22.71
C PHE A 225 -27.45 -11.47 -22.52
N HIS A 226 -27.88 -12.43 -21.70
CA HIS A 226 -27.13 -13.62 -21.35
C HIS A 226 -27.82 -14.87 -21.87
N ILE A 227 -27.02 -15.82 -22.34
CA ILE A 227 -27.41 -17.22 -22.52
C ILE A 227 -26.58 -18.01 -21.51
N ILE A 228 -27.23 -18.74 -20.61
CA ILE A 228 -26.60 -19.39 -19.46
C ILE A 228 -26.72 -20.90 -19.62
N ARG A 229 -25.65 -21.64 -19.37
CA ARG A 229 -25.61 -23.10 -19.40
C ARG A 229 -25.06 -23.64 -18.09
N ARG A 230 -25.65 -24.72 -17.59
CA ARG A 230 -25.06 -25.55 -16.53
C ARG A 230 -24.52 -26.82 -17.19
N PRO A 231 -23.20 -26.96 -17.40
CA PRO A 231 -22.63 -28.18 -17.97
C PRO A 231 -22.98 -29.42 -17.14
N ALA A 232 -23.12 -30.58 -17.79
CA ALA A 232 -23.31 -31.85 -17.10
C ALA A 232 -22.01 -32.29 -16.42
N LEU A 233 -22.08 -33.11 -15.37
CA LEU A 233 -20.92 -33.50 -14.57
C LEU A 233 -19.83 -34.17 -15.42
N GLU A 234 -20.22 -34.98 -16.40
CA GLU A 234 -19.31 -35.69 -17.30
C GLU A 234 -18.45 -34.74 -18.13
N GLU A 235 -18.93 -33.52 -18.39
CA GLU A 235 -18.20 -32.49 -19.13
C GLU A 235 -17.22 -31.71 -18.25
N VAL A 236 -17.46 -31.65 -16.93
CA VAL A 236 -16.77 -30.72 -16.01
C VAL A 236 -16.23 -31.36 -14.75
N ARG A 237 -16.22 -32.69 -14.64
CA ARG A 237 -15.84 -33.42 -13.42
C ARG A 237 -14.50 -32.96 -12.87
N ASP A 238 -13.48 -32.89 -13.72
CA ASP A 238 -12.13 -32.50 -13.30
C ASP A 238 -12.03 -31.02 -12.93
N SER A 239 -12.65 -30.13 -13.71
CA SER A 239 -12.68 -28.71 -13.39
C SER A 239 -13.48 -28.43 -12.13
N PHE A 240 -14.60 -29.11 -11.93
CA PHE A 240 -15.43 -28.99 -10.72
C PHE A 240 -14.67 -29.45 -9.49
N ARG A 241 -14.00 -30.62 -9.56
CA ARG A 241 -13.14 -31.11 -8.48
C ARG A 241 -12.08 -30.08 -8.11
N THR A 242 -11.33 -29.59 -9.10
CA THR A 242 -10.24 -28.63 -8.87
C THR A 242 -10.74 -27.31 -8.28
N GLU A 243 -11.85 -26.78 -8.80
CA GLU A 243 -12.44 -25.53 -8.30
C GLU A 243 -13.08 -25.71 -6.91
N LEU A 244 -13.65 -26.88 -6.63
CA LEU A 244 -14.17 -27.22 -5.31
C LEU A 244 -13.05 -27.37 -4.27
N GLU A 245 -11.95 -28.05 -4.63
CA GLU A 245 -10.74 -28.15 -3.80
C GLU A 245 -10.17 -26.75 -3.50
N THR A 246 -10.15 -25.87 -4.50
CA THR A 246 -9.72 -24.46 -4.34
C THR A 246 -10.65 -23.70 -3.40
N ALA A 247 -11.96 -23.83 -3.56
CA ALA A 247 -12.94 -23.20 -2.67
C ALA A 247 -12.83 -23.70 -1.22
N MET A 248 -12.56 -25.01 -1.04
CA MET A 248 -12.29 -25.63 0.26
C MET A 248 -10.96 -25.15 0.88
N ALA A 249 -9.95 -24.85 0.07
CA ALA A 249 -8.69 -24.25 0.54
C ALA A 249 -8.92 -22.84 1.08
N VAL A 250 -9.61 -21.97 0.33
CA VAL A 250 -9.92 -20.60 0.77
C VAL A 250 -10.75 -20.58 2.06
N HIS A 251 -11.79 -21.43 2.14
CA HIS A 251 -12.60 -21.53 3.36
C HIS A 251 -11.76 -22.02 4.56
N PHE A 252 -10.85 -22.95 4.31
CA PHE A 252 -9.93 -23.41 5.34
C PHE A 252 -8.97 -22.34 5.81
N ASP A 253 -8.43 -21.50 4.94
CA ASP A 253 -7.52 -20.43 5.39
C ASP A 253 -8.20 -19.52 6.41
N SER A 254 -9.43 -19.10 6.11
CA SER A 254 -10.24 -18.31 7.03
C SER A 254 -10.47 -19.06 8.35
N ALA A 255 -10.93 -20.31 8.27
CA ALA A 255 -11.22 -21.11 9.45
C ALA A 255 -9.95 -21.42 10.28
N TYR A 256 -8.82 -21.66 9.63
CA TYR A 256 -7.53 -21.94 10.24
C TYR A 256 -7.04 -20.70 11.01
N ILE A 257 -7.01 -19.53 10.38
CA ILE A 257 -6.59 -18.27 11.00
C ILE A 257 -7.48 -17.92 12.21
N ASP A 258 -8.79 -18.05 12.06
CA ASP A 258 -9.74 -17.79 13.15
C ASP A 258 -9.58 -18.81 14.29
N SER A 259 -9.39 -20.09 13.95
CA SER A 259 -9.15 -21.14 14.95
C SER A 259 -7.84 -20.91 15.69
N LEU A 260 -6.78 -20.49 15.00
CA LEU A 260 -5.48 -20.19 15.60
C LEU A 260 -5.60 -19.02 16.58
N ALA A 261 -6.29 -17.96 16.19
CA ALA A 261 -6.57 -16.82 17.06
C ALA A 261 -7.36 -17.23 18.32
N ALA A 262 -8.36 -18.09 18.17
CA ALA A 262 -9.15 -18.60 19.29
C ALA A 262 -8.32 -19.51 20.21
N GLN A 263 -7.58 -20.48 19.65
CA GLN A 263 -6.70 -21.39 20.40
C GLN A 263 -5.62 -20.64 21.19
N ARG A 264 -5.11 -19.55 20.62
CA ARG A 264 -4.10 -18.69 21.28
C ARG A 264 -4.74 -17.63 22.18
N ASP A 265 -6.05 -17.57 22.35
CA ASP A 265 -6.78 -16.55 23.14
C ASP A 265 -6.38 -15.11 22.76
N LEU A 266 -6.40 -14.80 21.46
CA LEU A 266 -6.01 -13.49 20.96
C LEU A 266 -6.99 -12.41 21.40
N LYS A 267 -6.45 -11.43 22.14
CA LYS A 267 -7.19 -10.31 22.74
C LYS A 267 -6.55 -8.97 22.36
N VAL A 268 -7.29 -8.15 21.64
CA VAL A 268 -6.91 -6.75 21.36
C VAL A 268 -7.08 -5.93 22.64
N GLN A 269 -6.10 -5.09 22.95
CA GLN A 269 -6.08 -4.29 24.17
C GLN A 269 -7.01 -3.07 24.05
N GLY A 270 -7.59 -2.66 25.18
CA GLY A 270 -8.29 -1.37 25.26
C GLY A 270 -7.37 -0.21 24.88
N GLY A 271 -7.87 0.74 24.09
CA GLY A 271 -7.07 1.88 23.62
C GLY A 271 -6.16 1.60 22.41
N ALA A 272 -6.18 0.38 21.85
CA ALA A 272 -5.38 0.05 20.67
C ALA A 272 -5.64 1.00 19.49
N ALA A 273 -6.90 1.40 19.26
CA ALA A 273 -7.25 2.36 18.21
C ALA A 273 -6.53 3.72 18.34
N ALA A 274 -6.39 4.25 19.55
CA ALA A 274 -5.66 5.49 19.79
C ALA A 274 -4.16 5.33 19.51
N LEU A 275 -3.58 4.20 19.92
CA LEU A 275 -2.18 3.86 19.65
C LEU A 275 -1.91 3.69 18.16
N VAL A 276 -2.84 3.08 17.40
CA VAL A 276 -2.73 2.96 15.94
C VAL A 276 -2.69 4.33 15.28
N ARG A 277 -3.58 5.25 15.67
CA ARG A 277 -3.59 6.62 15.12
C ARG A 277 -2.31 7.36 15.45
N GLN A 278 -1.81 7.24 16.67
CA GLN A 278 -0.52 7.81 17.05
C GLN A 278 0.60 7.24 16.17
N ALA A 279 0.64 5.92 16.00
CA ALA A 279 1.67 5.26 15.19
C ALA A 279 1.64 5.67 13.72
N ILE A 280 0.45 5.97 13.17
CA ILE A 280 0.30 6.44 11.79
C ILE A 280 0.86 7.85 11.60
N GLN A 281 0.74 8.72 12.60
CA GLN A 281 1.34 10.07 12.53
C GLN A 281 2.87 10.00 12.61
N GLU A 282 3.40 9.04 13.38
CA GLU A 282 4.83 8.93 13.70
C GLU A 282 5.33 7.49 13.51
N VAL A 283 5.31 7.00 12.27
CA VAL A 283 5.64 5.59 11.96
C VAL A 283 7.08 5.25 12.33
N ALA A 284 8.05 6.13 12.03
CA ALA A 284 9.46 5.87 12.32
C ALA A 284 9.76 5.78 13.84
N PRO A 285 9.37 6.76 14.69
CA PRO A 285 9.51 6.64 16.15
C PRO A 285 8.80 5.42 16.74
N SER A 286 7.68 5.01 16.13
CA SER A 286 6.89 3.87 16.60
C SER A 286 7.61 2.52 16.52
N THR A 287 8.71 2.42 15.78
CA THR A 287 9.54 1.20 15.71
C THR A 287 10.19 0.81 17.05
N GLU A 288 10.30 1.73 17.99
CA GLU A 288 10.82 1.46 19.34
C GLU A 288 9.71 1.33 20.40
N ASP A 289 8.45 1.55 20.02
CA ASP A 289 7.33 1.58 20.95
C ASP A 289 6.91 0.17 21.39
N ARG A 290 7.06 -0.09 22.70
CA ARG A 290 6.80 -1.38 23.34
C ARG A 290 5.38 -1.52 23.89
N ARG A 291 4.52 -0.50 23.76
CA ARG A 291 3.11 -0.55 24.18
C ARG A 291 2.39 -1.70 23.46
N LYS A 292 1.45 -2.33 24.17
CA LYS A 292 0.75 -3.53 23.70
C LYS A 292 -0.47 -3.12 22.88
N LEU A 293 -0.65 -3.74 21.72
CA LEU A 293 -1.85 -3.62 20.88
C LEU A 293 -2.74 -4.87 21.00
N ALA A 294 -2.14 -6.06 21.08
CA ALA A 294 -2.86 -7.29 21.36
C ALA A 294 -1.99 -8.27 22.16
N THR A 295 -2.62 -9.22 22.83
CA THR A 295 -1.97 -10.30 23.59
C THR A 295 -2.54 -11.66 23.18
N TYR A 296 -1.73 -12.69 23.29
CA TYR A 296 -2.13 -14.08 23.05
C TYR A 296 -1.20 -15.01 23.83
N HIS A 297 -1.58 -16.28 24.01
CA HIS A 297 -0.74 -17.29 24.63
C HIS A 297 0.58 -17.45 23.85
N GLY A 298 1.70 -17.19 24.51
CA GLY A 298 3.04 -17.25 23.91
C GLY A 298 3.54 -15.95 23.27
N GLY A 299 2.81 -14.82 23.38
CA GLY A 299 3.32 -13.56 22.84
C GLY A 299 2.44 -12.33 22.99
N VAL A 300 2.91 -11.24 22.37
CA VAL A 300 2.30 -9.92 22.40
C VAL A 300 2.53 -9.27 21.05
N PHE A 301 1.50 -8.64 20.50
CA PHE A 301 1.61 -7.75 19.35
C PHE A 301 1.68 -6.29 19.84
N ARG A 302 2.72 -5.57 19.45
CA ARG A 302 3.10 -4.25 19.97
C ARG A 302 3.03 -3.17 18.90
N VAL A 303 3.12 -1.92 19.32
CA VAL A 303 3.17 -0.76 18.42
C VAL A 303 4.36 -0.85 17.44
N ARG A 304 5.53 -1.29 17.89
CA ARG A 304 6.66 -1.56 16.98
C ARG A 304 6.38 -2.60 15.89
N ASP A 305 5.58 -3.61 16.22
CA ASP A 305 5.25 -4.68 15.28
C ASP A 305 4.26 -4.12 14.24
N LEU A 306 3.28 -3.32 14.68
CA LEU A 306 2.44 -2.51 13.79
C LEU A 306 3.26 -1.59 12.89
N ALA A 307 4.23 -0.87 13.44
CA ALA A 307 5.06 0.06 12.67
C ALA A 307 5.77 -0.64 11.51
N ARG A 308 6.30 -1.86 11.74
CA ARG A 308 6.86 -2.71 10.67
C ARG A 308 5.86 -2.97 9.54
N TRP A 309 4.61 -3.30 9.87
CA TRP A 309 3.56 -3.50 8.87
C TRP A 309 3.17 -2.22 8.14
N LEU A 310 3.12 -1.08 8.84
CA LEU A 310 2.80 0.20 8.22
C LEU A 310 3.84 0.61 7.16
N PHE A 311 5.11 0.23 7.34
CA PHE A 311 6.14 0.45 6.32
C PHE A 311 5.97 -0.40 5.04
N ALA A 312 5.23 -1.50 5.11
CA ALA A 312 4.91 -2.32 3.94
C ALA A 312 3.72 -1.78 3.13
N LEU A 313 2.99 -0.80 3.66
CA LEU A 313 1.79 -0.24 3.03
C LEU A 313 2.12 1.05 2.27
N ASP A 314 1.31 1.35 1.25
CA ASP A 314 1.39 2.65 0.60
C ASP A 314 0.85 3.78 1.50
N GLN A 315 1.30 5.00 1.24
CA GLN A 315 0.93 6.16 2.08
C GLN A 315 -0.57 6.47 2.06
N ARG A 316 -1.27 6.16 0.97
CA ARG A 316 -2.72 6.39 0.85
C ARG A 316 -3.46 5.43 1.77
N ASP A 317 -3.07 4.16 1.77
CA ASP A 317 -3.62 3.13 2.65
C ASP A 317 -3.38 3.48 4.12
N VAL A 318 -2.15 3.86 4.47
CA VAL A 318 -1.80 4.32 5.82
C VAL A 318 -2.68 5.50 6.26
N SER A 319 -2.88 6.48 5.36
CA SER A 319 -3.75 7.63 5.64
C SER A 319 -5.21 7.23 5.82
N SER A 320 -5.73 6.33 4.98
CA SER A 320 -7.11 5.82 5.09
C SER A 320 -7.35 5.05 6.39
N ILE A 321 -6.35 4.27 6.86
CA ILE A 321 -6.43 3.59 8.16
C ILE A 321 -6.58 4.62 9.29
N GLY A 322 -5.81 5.72 9.26
CA GLY A 322 -5.87 6.76 10.29
C GLY A 322 -7.26 7.41 10.46
N MET A 323 -8.07 7.41 9.39
CA MET A 323 -9.42 7.97 9.37
C MET A 323 -10.51 6.95 9.77
N ALA A 324 -10.15 5.69 10.00
CA ALA A 324 -11.12 4.65 10.33
C ALA A 324 -11.70 4.82 11.74
N SER A 325 -12.89 4.24 11.97
CA SER A 325 -13.53 4.19 13.28
C SER A 325 -12.74 3.31 14.26
N ASP A 326 -12.96 3.50 15.56
CA ASP A 326 -12.29 2.68 16.60
C ASP A 326 -12.57 1.18 16.44
N ALA A 327 -13.78 0.82 16.01
CA ALA A 327 -14.14 -0.57 15.71
C ALA A 327 -13.32 -1.12 14.54
N GLN A 328 -13.20 -0.36 13.45
CA GLN A 328 -12.39 -0.74 12.29
C GLN A 328 -10.90 -0.84 12.64
N LEU A 329 -10.37 0.04 13.49
CA LEU A 329 -8.98 -0.01 13.94
C LEU A 329 -8.70 -1.17 14.89
N THR A 330 -9.64 -1.48 15.78
CA THR A 330 -9.56 -2.65 16.66
C THR A 330 -9.49 -3.93 15.84
N GLU A 331 -10.33 -4.02 14.80
CA GLU A 331 -10.35 -5.15 13.89
C GLU A 331 -9.09 -5.20 12.99
N PHE A 332 -8.57 -4.04 12.58
CA PHE A 332 -7.28 -3.96 11.88
C PHE A 332 -6.13 -4.52 12.74
N VAL A 333 -6.07 -4.15 14.03
CA VAL A 333 -5.09 -4.70 14.98
C VAL A 333 -5.27 -6.20 15.15
N ARG A 334 -6.51 -6.69 15.24
CA ARG A 334 -6.80 -8.14 15.32
C ARG A 334 -6.21 -8.87 14.11
N ARG A 335 -6.47 -8.39 12.90
CA ARG A 335 -5.96 -9.00 11.66
C ARG A 335 -4.44 -9.00 11.56
N LEU A 336 -3.77 -7.92 11.97
CA LEU A 336 -2.31 -7.90 11.98
C LEU A 336 -1.73 -8.84 13.04
N ALA A 337 -2.33 -8.89 14.23
CA ALA A 337 -1.92 -9.82 15.28
C ALA A 337 -2.14 -11.29 14.87
N GLN A 338 -3.19 -11.58 14.09
CA GLN A 338 -3.41 -12.90 13.47
C GLN A 338 -2.31 -13.24 12.46
N ARG A 339 -1.89 -12.29 11.61
CA ARG A 339 -0.78 -12.49 10.67
C ARG A 339 0.54 -12.75 11.40
N GLU A 340 0.82 -12.04 12.49
CA GLU A 340 2.01 -12.30 13.32
C GLU A 340 1.98 -13.68 13.98
N LEU A 341 0.81 -14.12 14.46
CA LEU A 341 0.64 -15.50 14.93
C LEU A 341 0.93 -16.51 13.82
N LEU A 342 0.45 -16.25 12.62
CA LEU A 342 0.67 -17.11 11.45
C LEU A 342 2.16 -17.24 11.13
N LEU A 343 2.89 -16.13 11.09
CA LEU A 343 4.33 -16.15 10.85
C LEU A 343 5.09 -16.93 11.92
N ARG A 344 4.61 -16.94 13.17
CA ARG A 344 5.18 -17.79 14.23
C ARG A 344 4.90 -19.28 14.04
N GLU A 345 3.73 -19.64 13.50
CA GLU A 345 3.46 -21.04 13.12
C GLU A 345 4.36 -21.47 11.96
N VAL A 346 4.57 -20.58 10.97
CA VAL A 346 5.53 -20.78 9.87
C VAL A 346 6.96 -20.97 10.40
N ASP A 347 7.38 -20.17 11.38
CA ASP A 347 8.68 -20.33 12.06
C ASP A 347 8.77 -21.69 12.77
N SER A 348 7.72 -22.07 13.50
CA SER A 348 7.68 -23.32 14.26
C SER A 348 7.67 -24.56 13.35
N ALA A 349 7.10 -24.44 12.16
CA ALA A 349 7.11 -25.47 11.13
C ALA A 349 8.46 -25.59 10.40
N GLY A 350 9.40 -24.65 10.62
CA GLY A 350 10.72 -24.68 10.02
C GLY A 350 10.74 -24.44 8.51
N VAL A 351 9.71 -23.77 7.97
CA VAL A 351 9.56 -23.51 6.53
C VAL A 351 10.70 -22.64 6.02
N GLN A 352 11.42 -23.17 5.04
CA GLN A 352 12.58 -22.54 4.40
C GLN A 352 12.23 -21.95 3.04
N LEU A 353 12.96 -20.92 2.64
CA LEU A 353 12.96 -20.41 1.28
C LEU A 353 13.65 -21.41 0.34
N THR A 354 13.12 -21.54 -0.87
CA THR A 354 13.73 -22.35 -1.93
C THR A 354 14.91 -21.61 -2.59
N PRO A 355 15.76 -22.31 -3.36
CA PRO A 355 16.80 -21.66 -4.17
C PRO A 355 16.24 -20.70 -5.23
N GLU A 356 15.00 -20.88 -5.68
CA GLU A 356 14.35 -19.96 -6.60
C GLU A 356 13.91 -18.68 -5.91
N ASP A 357 13.28 -18.81 -4.73
CA ASP A 357 12.93 -17.66 -3.88
C ASP A 357 14.17 -16.81 -3.57
N TRP A 358 15.27 -17.47 -3.20
CA TRP A 358 16.51 -16.78 -2.89
C TRP A 358 17.05 -15.98 -4.08
N ARG A 359 17.05 -16.58 -5.29
CA ARG A 359 17.45 -15.88 -6.51
C ARG A 359 16.56 -14.68 -6.79
N GLY A 360 15.25 -14.81 -6.59
CA GLY A 360 14.29 -13.72 -6.75
C GLY A 360 14.58 -12.56 -5.77
N LEU A 361 14.71 -12.87 -4.48
CA LEU A 361 15.00 -11.89 -3.43
C LEU A 361 16.34 -11.18 -3.66
N GLN A 362 17.38 -11.92 -4.05
CA GLN A 362 18.68 -11.35 -4.34
C GLN A 362 18.64 -10.44 -5.57
N THR A 363 17.93 -10.83 -6.63
CA THR A 363 17.77 -9.99 -7.83
C THR A 363 17.09 -8.65 -7.51
N GLU A 364 16.03 -8.67 -6.70
CA GLU A 364 15.32 -7.45 -6.27
C GLU A 364 16.23 -6.57 -5.42
N HIS A 365 16.94 -7.17 -4.45
CA HIS A 365 17.88 -6.48 -3.58
C HIS A 365 19.02 -5.81 -4.35
N ASP A 366 19.68 -6.54 -5.25
CA ASP A 366 20.76 -6.06 -6.09
C ASP A 366 20.30 -4.91 -6.99
N SER A 367 19.06 -4.98 -7.48
CA SER A 367 18.45 -3.93 -8.30
C SER A 367 18.28 -2.64 -7.50
N VAL A 368 17.76 -2.72 -6.27
CA VAL A 368 17.64 -1.58 -5.36
C VAL A 368 19.00 -0.97 -5.05
N LEU A 369 20.00 -1.79 -4.69
CA LEU A 369 21.35 -1.30 -4.38
C LEU A 369 21.99 -0.62 -5.59
N THR A 370 21.84 -1.20 -6.78
CA THR A 370 22.36 -0.63 -8.03
C THR A 370 21.73 0.73 -8.32
N ILE A 371 20.41 0.87 -8.15
CA ILE A 371 19.71 2.15 -8.32
C ILE A 371 20.25 3.18 -7.32
N LEU A 372 20.32 2.84 -6.03
CA LEU A 372 20.81 3.75 -4.98
C LEU A 372 22.26 4.21 -5.24
N GLN A 373 23.15 3.27 -5.57
CA GLN A 373 24.54 3.58 -5.92
C GLN A 373 24.63 4.48 -7.15
N THR A 374 23.78 4.25 -8.15
CA THR A 374 23.75 5.06 -9.39
C THR A 374 23.27 6.48 -9.12
N VAL A 375 22.14 6.66 -8.42
CA VAL A 375 21.57 8.00 -8.18
C VAL A 375 22.46 8.86 -7.29
N LEU A 376 23.15 8.23 -6.33
CA LEU A 376 24.15 8.87 -5.48
C LEU A 376 25.50 9.06 -6.19
N ALA A 377 25.72 8.44 -7.34
CA ALA A 377 27.03 8.33 -7.98
C ALA A 377 28.11 7.79 -7.02
N LEU A 378 27.72 6.83 -6.17
CA LEU A 378 28.51 6.33 -5.06
C LEU A 378 28.54 4.81 -5.10
N SER A 379 29.72 4.21 -5.26
CA SER A 379 29.91 2.75 -5.22
C SER A 379 31.05 2.37 -4.29
N PRO A 380 31.13 1.10 -3.82
CA PRO A 380 32.27 0.62 -3.04
C PRO A 380 33.61 0.89 -3.73
N ARG A 381 33.65 0.82 -5.07
CA ARG A 381 34.85 1.10 -5.87
C ARG A 381 35.21 2.58 -5.83
N VAL A 382 34.26 3.48 -6.10
CA VAL A 382 34.49 4.93 -6.05
C VAL A 382 35.01 5.36 -4.68
N LEU A 383 34.44 4.82 -3.61
CA LEU A 383 34.85 5.07 -2.23
C LEU A 383 36.28 4.61 -1.96
N LYS A 384 36.65 3.39 -2.38
CA LYS A 384 38.01 2.85 -2.23
C LYS A 384 39.04 3.62 -3.05
N ASP A 385 38.71 3.98 -4.28
CA ASP A 385 39.63 4.66 -5.20
C ASP A 385 39.87 6.13 -4.82
N SER A 386 38.89 6.77 -4.17
CA SER A 386 38.93 8.22 -3.90
C SER A 386 39.39 8.59 -2.48
N ALA A 387 39.33 7.67 -1.52
CA ALA A 387 39.68 7.96 -0.12
C ALA A 387 40.24 6.73 0.63
N ALA A 388 41.46 6.90 1.16
CA ALA A 388 42.19 5.84 1.85
C ALA A 388 41.66 5.52 3.27
N THR A 389 41.19 6.54 4.01
CA THR A 389 40.74 6.38 5.40
C THR A 389 39.21 6.28 5.48
N GLU A 390 38.70 5.59 6.49
CA GLU A 390 37.25 5.51 6.73
C GLU A 390 36.60 6.90 6.91
N PRO A 391 37.15 7.83 7.73
CA PRO A 391 36.57 9.17 7.85
C PRO A 391 36.50 9.92 6.52
N ALA A 392 37.53 9.83 5.68
CA ALA A 392 37.52 10.47 4.37
C ALA A 392 36.51 9.84 3.40
N ARG A 393 36.29 8.52 3.48
CA ARG A 393 35.23 7.83 2.72
C ARG A 393 33.84 8.27 3.18
N ILE A 394 33.63 8.41 4.48
CA ILE A 394 32.38 8.91 5.06
C ILE A 394 32.12 10.34 4.60
N GLU A 395 33.12 11.23 4.65
CA GLU A 395 32.99 12.61 4.17
C GLU A 395 32.64 12.67 2.68
N LEU A 396 33.29 11.85 1.85
CA LEU A 396 32.95 11.72 0.44
C LEU A 396 31.50 11.24 0.26
N ALA A 397 31.10 10.18 0.96
CA ALA A 397 29.74 9.64 0.90
C ALA A 397 28.69 10.70 1.27
N THR A 398 28.92 11.47 2.35
CA THR A 398 28.03 12.55 2.78
C THR A 398 27.91 13.66 1.73
N ARG A 399 29.01 14.02 1.03
CA ARG A 399 28.95 14.97 -0.10
C ARG A 399 28.06 14.46 -1.23
N HIS A 400 28.22 13.19 -1.63
CA HIS A 400 27.40 12.57 -2.66
C HIS A 400 25.90 12.55 -2.30
N VAL A 401 25.56 12.31 -1.03
CA VAL A 401 24.17 12.40 -0.53
C VAL A 401 23.63 13.82 -0.67
N ASN A 402 24.38 14.82 -0.20
CA ASN A 402 23.96 16.23 -0.31
C ASN A 402 23.76 16.65 -1.77
N ASP A 403 24.72 16.33 -2.65
CA ASP A 403 24.66 16.67 -4.08
C ASP A 403 23.44 16.05 -4.76
N TYR A 404 23.15 14.78 -4.47
CA TYR A 404 21.97 14.11 -5.02
C TYR A 404 20.67 14.74 -4.51
N LEU A 405 20.56 15.01 -3.21
CA LEU A 405 19.37 15.66 -2.64
C LEU A 405 19.17 17.07 -3.18
N ASP A 406 20.25 17.82 -3.45
CA ASP A 406 20.17 19.13 -4.13
C ASP A 406 19.68 19.00 -5.57
N ARG A 407 20.18 18.03 -6.33
CA ARG A 407 19.68 17.74 -7.68
C ARG A 407 18.19 17.40 -7.68
N VAL A 408 17.73 16.60 -6.72
CA VAL A 408 16.31 16.19 -6.62
C VAL A 408 15.43 17.36 -6.17
N PHE A 409 15.74 17.94 -5.02
CA PHE A 409 14.83 18.83 -4.31
C PHE A 409 15.02 20.29 -4.69
N GLU A 410 16.25 20.77 -4.87
CA GLU A 410 16.49 22.17 -5.23
C GLU A 410 16.41 22.40 -6.74
N GLN A 411 17.07 21.55 -7.53
CA GLN A 411 17.26 21.77 -8.97
C GLN A 411 16.16 21.10 -9.81
N GLY A 412 15.54 20.03 -9.30
CA GLY A 412 14.63 19.20 -10.08
C GLY A 412 15.31 18.49 -11.27
N ALA A 413 16.63 18.31 -11.18
CA ALA A 413 17.50 17.74 -12.21
C ALA A 413 17.68 16.22 -12.09
N ALA A 414 17.13 15.59 -11.03
CA ALA A 414 17.19 14.15 -10.82
C ALA A 414 15.83 13.59 -10.36
N GLN A 415 15.58 12.33 -10.71
CA GLN A 415 14.43 11.57 -10.20
C GLN A 415 14.68 11.16 -8.74
N PHE A 416 13.66 11.33 -7.90
CA PHE A 416 13.71 10.88 -6.52
C PHE A 416 13.49 9.37 -6.43
N PHE A 417 14.43 8.66 -5.78
CA PHE A 417 14.32 7.24 -5.43
C PHE A 417 14.74 7.03 -3.97
N PRO A 418 13.80 6.94 -3.01
CA PRO A 418 14.14 6.85 -1.59
C PRO A 418 14.90 5.56 -1.26
N VAL A 419 15.69 5.56 -0.19
CA VAL A 419 16.16 4.30 0.42
C VAL A 419 14.92 3.51 0.86
N PRO A 420 14.71 2.27 0.39
CA PRO A 420 13.51 1.52 0.77
C PRO A 420 13.41 1.36 2.29
N PRO A 421 12.20 1.47 2.88
CA PRO A 421 12.04 1.50 4.33
C PRO A 421 12.64 0.30 5.06
N PHE A 422 12.47 -0.91 4.52
CA PHE A 422 13.02 -2.13 5.12
C PHE A 422 14.55 -2.18 5.03
N LEU A 423 15.14 -1.71 3.93
CA LEU A 423 16.59 -1.56 3.83
C LEU A 423 17.09 -0.54 4.86
N ALA A 424 16.46 0.63 4.94
CA ALA A 424 16.81 1.64 5.94
C ALA A 424 16.72 1.08 7.37
N MET A 425 15.62 0.40 7.71
CA MET A 425 15.43 -0.25 9.01
C MET A 425 16.47 -1.32 9.29
N ALA A 426 16.91 -2.10 8.30
CA ALA A 426 17.93 -3.13 8.47
C ALA A 426 19.36 -2.56 8.63
N LEU A 427 19.59 -1.33 8.17
CA LEU A 427 20.88 -0.64 8.28
C LEU A 427 21.01 0.20 9.57
N ARG A 428 19.90 0.68 10.14
CA ARG A 428 19.87 1.55 11.34
C ARG A 428 20.42 0.93 12.65
N PRO A 429 20.29 -0.37 12.96
CA PRO A 429 20.76 -0.92 14.23
C PRO A 429 22.24 -0.61 14.48
N GLY A 430 22.55 -0.07 15.66
CA GLY A 430 23.90 0.31 16.07
C GLY A 430 24.40 1.66 15.51
N GLN A 431 23.64 2.36 14.67
CA GLN A 431 24.10 3.58 13.99
C GLN A 431 23.91 4.87 14.79
N GLY A 432 23.16 4.83 15.89
CA GLY A 432 22.60 6.03 16.51
C GLY A 432 21.61 6.70 15.55
N TRP A 433 20.39 6.96 15.99
CA TRP A 433 19.39 7.61 15.15
C TRP A 433 18.50 8.47 16.02
N SER A 434 18.37 9.75 15.68
CA SER A 434 17.49 10.67 16.40
C SER A 434 16.98 11.78 15.49
N VAL A 435 15.79 12.28 15.82
CA VAL A 435 15.18 13.46 15.23
C VAL A 435 14.88 14.43 16.35
N ASN A 436 15.17 15.72 16.14
CA ASN A 436 14.99 16.77 17.13
C ASN A 436 13.78 17.65 16.74
N GLU A 437 12.67 17.49 17.45
CA GLU A 437 11.42 18.23 17.19
C GLU A 437 11.60 19.76 17.22
N ALA A 438 12.37 20.28 18.17
CA ALA A 438 12.64 21.73 18.25
C ALA A 438 13.45 22.20 17.03
N GLY A 439 14.42 21.38 16.61
CA GLY A 439 15.19 21.61 15.38
C GLY A 439 14.31 21.57 14.12
N LEU A 440 13.36 20.63 14.03
CA LEU A 440 12.41 20.56 12.92
C LEU A 440 11.51 21.80 12.84
N ALA A 441 10.97 22.24 13.98
CA ALA A 441 10.12 23.43 14.04
C ALA A 441 10.89 24.68 13.58
N GLN A 442 12.13 24.84 14.04
CA GLN A 442 12.99 25.95 13.63
C GLN A 442 13.37 25.86 12.14
N ALA A 443 13.63 24.65 11.62
CA ALA A 443 13.94 24.46 10.21
C ALA A 443 12.74 24.80 9.32
N LEU A 444 11.52 24.46 9.76
CA LEU A 444 10.28 24.81 9.07
C LEU A 444 10.09 26.33 8.97
N GLU A 445 10.30 27.06 10.07
CA GLU A 445 10.22 28.53 10.08
C GLU A 445 11.25 29.15 9.12
N ARG A 446 12.51 28.70 9.18
CA ARG A 446 13.57 29.17 8.26
C ARG A 446 13.26 28.81 6.81
N ALA A 447 12.72 27.62 6.53
CA ALA A 447 12.31 27.20 5.19
C ALA A 447 11.19 28.09 4.62
N GLN A 448 10.22 28.48 5.45
CA GLN A 448 9.15 29.42 5.07
C GLN A 448 9.73 30.78 4.70
N ALA A 449 10.70 31.29 5.46
CA ALA A 449 11.40 32.54 5.15
C ALA A 449 12.15 32.46 3.81
N ILE A 450 12.90 31.38 3.57
CA ILE A 450 13.63 31.15 2.31
C ILE A 450 12.66 31.15 1.12
N ARG A 451 11.53 30.45 1.23
CA ARG A 451 10.54 30.37 0.16
C ARG A 451 9.86 31.72 -0.10
N ALA A 452 9.50 32.45 0.96
CA ALA A 452 8.89 33.77 0.86
C ALA A 452 9.81 34.79 0.16
N GLN A 453 11.10 34.78 0.47
CA GLN A 453 12.09 35.65 -0.19
C GLN A 453 12.21 35.34 -1.69
N ARG A 454 12.29 34.06 -2.05
CA ARG A 454 12.35 33.63 -3.46
C ARG A 454 11.10 34.03 -4.24
N ASP A 455 9.93 33.80 -3.66
CA ASP A 455 8.66 34.09 -4.31
C ASP A 455 8.46 35.62 -4.46
N SER A 456 8.98 36.41 -3.52
CA SER A 456 9.02 37.88 -3.60
C SER A 456 9.99 38.37 -4.70
N ALA A 457 11.19 37.77 -4.80
CA ALA A 457 12.15 38.09 -5.85
C ALA A 457 11.61 37.75 -7.26
N SER A 458 10.89 36.63 -7.40
CA SER A 458 10.25 36.24 -8.66
C SER A 458 9.09 37.17 -9.07
N ARG A 459 8.42 37.81 -8.11
CA ARG A 459 7.37 38.80 -8.39
C ARG A 459 7.94 40.17 -8.79
N GLY A 460 9.11 40.54 -8.25
CA GLY A 460 9.81 41.78 -8.61
C GLY A 460 10.44 41.78 -10.01
N SER A 461 10.67 40.61 -10.60
CA SER A 461 11.22 40.47 -11.97
C SER A 461 10.16 40.30 -13.07
N GLY A 462 8.88 40.19 -12.72
CA GLY A 462 7.80 40.24 -13.69
C GLY A 462 7.60 41.68 -14.13
N THR A 463 7.90 42.00 -15.40
CA THR A 463 7.56 43.29 -15.99
C THR A 463 6.10 43.59 -15.73
N GLY A 464 5.83 44.53 -14.83
CA GLY A 464 4.50 45.09 -14.65
C GLY A 464 4.07 45.71 -15.97
N LEU A 465 3.26 44.99 -16.74
CA LEU A 465 2.47 45.61 -17.78
C LEU A 465 1.54 46.59 -17.07
N LYS A 466 1.83 47.89 -17.23
CA LYS A 466 0.87 48.95 -16.90
C LYS A 466 -0.45 48.58 -17.56
N PRO A 467 -1.60 48.65 -16.85
CA PRO A 467 -2.89 48.57 -17.50
C PRO A 467 -2.92 49.59 -18.64
N ALA A 468 -3.30 49.16 -19.84
CA ALA A 468 -3.49 50.07 -20.96
C ALA A 468 -4.48 51.17 -20.55
N PRO A 469 -4.26 52.45 -20.94
CA PRO A 469 -5.24 53.50 -20.72
C PRO A 469 -6.57 53.05 -21.32
N GLY A 470 -7.63 53.08 -20.50
CA GLY A 470 -8.98 52.78 -20.98
C GLY A 470 -9.36 53.71 -22.14
N PRO A 471 -10.22 53.26 -23.06
CA PRO A 471 -10.64 54.08 -24.20
C PRO A 471 -11.32 55.37 -23.73
N ALA A 472 -11.11 56.45 -24.49
CA ALA A 472 -11.69 57.76 -24.21
C ALA A 472 -13.23 57.67 -24.11
N PRO A 473 -13.88 58.48 -23.25
CA PRO A 473 -15.33 58.48 -23.14
C PRO A 473 -15.98 58.82 -24.48
N ALA A 474 -16.97 58.02 -24.89
CA ALA A 474 -17.77 58.32 -26.07
C ALA A 474 -18.57 59.62 -25.85
N PRO A 475 -18.72 60.47 -26.88
CA PRO A 475 -19.56 61.67 -26.80
C PRO A 475 -21.03 61.30 -26.54
N PRO A 476 -21.79 62.17 -25.85
CA PRO A 476 -23.16 61.86 -25.46
C PRO A 476 -24.04 61.65 -26.70
N ALA A 477 -24.68 60.49 -26.78
CA ALA A 477 -25.69 60.19 -27.77
C ALA A 477 -26.99 60.93 -27.40
N ASP A 478 -27.49 61.71 -28.34
CA ASP A 478 -28.73 62.47 -28.25
C ASP A 478 -29.93 61.56 -27.95
N SER A 479 -30.75 62.04 -27.02
CA SER A 479 -31.97 61.41 -26.56
C SER A 479 -33.02 61.30 -27.68
N ALA A 480 -33.39 60.06 -28.05
CA ALA A 480 -34.65 59.80 -28.76
C ALA A 480 -35.52 58.82 -27.94
N LYS A 481 -36.71 59.31 -27.64
CA LYS A 481 -37.74 58.78 -26.73
C LYS A 481 -38.28 57.37 -27.09
N PRO A 482 -38.87 56.67 -26.11
CA PRO A 482 -39.28 55.27 -26.20
C PRO A 482 -40.64 55.08 -26.90
N ARG A 483 -40.82 53.93 -27.55
CA ARG A 483 -42.16 53.37 -27.82
C ARG A 483 -42.24 51.92 -27.34
N ALA A 484 -43.41 51.65 -26.78
CA ALA A 484 -43.79 50.62 -25.83
C ALA A 484 -44.09 49.25 -26.48
N PRO A 485 -44.34 48.20 -25.67
CA PRO A 485 -44.08 46.81 -26.01
C PRO A 485 -45.29 46.07 -26.58
N ARG A 486 -45.03 44.92 -27.21
CA ARG A 486 -45.88 43.74 -27.17
C ARG A 486 -45.03 42.50 -26.97
#